data_AF-A0A815IXW4-F1
#
_entry.id   AF-A0A815IXW4-F1
#
_cell.length_a   1.000
_cell.length_b   1.000
_cell.length_c   1.000
_cell.angle_alpha   90.00
_cell.angle_beta   90.00
_cell.angle_gamma   90.00
#
_symmetry.space_group_name_H-M   'P 1'
#
loop_
_entity.id
_entity.type
_entity.pdbx_description
1 polymer ?
#
loop_
_entity_poly.entity_id
_entity_poly.type
_entity_poly.pdbx_seq_one_letter_code
_entity_poly.pdbx_strand_id
1 'polypeptide(L)'
;MLRIKQNSSFSTQQSEHQHVPLKYVNVEAYIKSFAADITIEQIFRNDETKPIEAVYCFPIEEQAAIYSFVARIDDREIVAQLKEKKEAQQEYSDALQQGHGAYLLEQDEKFQDNFIMNVGALPAGKECHI
;
A
#
# COMPACT_ATOMS: atom_id res chain seq x y z
N MET A 1 -4.96 4.31 4.37
CA MET A 1 -4.56 5.72 4.16
C MET A 1 -3.33 5.78 3.27
N LEU A 2 -3.20 6.77 2.38
CA LEU A 2 -2.03 6.94 1.52
C LEU A 2 -1.14 8.10 2.03
N ARG A 3 0.16 7.84 2.20
CA ARG A 3 1.13 8.77 2.77
C ARG A 3 2.22 9.13 1.77
N ILE A 4 2.76 10.33 1.88
CA ILE A 4 3.94 10.75 1.12
C ILE A 4 5.20 10.22 1.81
N LYS A 5 6.03 9.44 1.10
CA LYS A 5 7.30 8.91 1.61
C LYS A 5 8.29 10.07 1.83
N GLN A 6 8.82 10.18 3.03
CA GLN A 6 9.86 11.15 3.37
C GLN A 6 11.23 10.49 3.24
N ASN A 7 12.14 11.08 2.46
CA ASN A 7 13.57 10.74 2.54
C ASN A 7 14.09 11.32 3.86
N SER A 8 14.47 10.45 4.80
CA SER A 8 14.82 10.82 6.17
C SER A 8 15.94 11.85 6.26
N SER A 9 15.57 13.06 6.69
CA SER A 9 16.33 13.91 7.61
C SER A 9 15.29 14.48 8.57
N PHE A 10 15.23 13.97 9.80
CA PHE A 10 14.24 14.37 10.80
C PHE A 10 14.36 15.87 11.10
N SER A 11 13.32 16.65 10.79
CA SER A 11 13.02 17.91 11.46
C SER A 11 11.59 17.87 11.97
N THR A 12 11.44 18.20 13.26
CA THR A 12 10.22 18.15 14.05
C THR A 12 9.27 19.29 13.67
N GLN A 13 8.66 19.21 12.49
CA GLN A 13 7.51 20.03 12.15
C GLN A 13 6.46 19.15 11.47
N GLN A 14 5.37 18.86 12.18
CA GLN A 14 4.13 18.31 11.62
C GLN A 14 3.71 19.19 10.43
N SER A 15 3.98 18.71 9.22
CA SER A 15 3.57 19.37 7.99
C SER A 15 2.22 18.80 7.59
N GLU A 16 1.20 19.64 7.41
CA GLU A 16 -0.18 19.25 7.04
C GLU A 16 -0.29 18.41 5.75
N HIS A 17 0.79 18.29 4.96
CA HIS A 17 0.84 17.61 3.65
C HIS A 17 1.45 16.21 3.72
N GLN A 18 1.34 15.49 4.85
CA GLN A 18 1.89 14.12 4.96
C GLN A 18 0.99 13.05 4.30
N HIS A 19 -0.26 13.39 4.01
CA HIS A 19 -1.27 12.48 3.50
C HIS A 19 -1.75 12.89 2.12
N VAL A 20 -1.95 11.90 1.27
CA VAL A 20 -2.59 12.11 -0.03
C VAL A 20 -4.10 12.15 0.22
N PRO A 21 -4.82 13.19 -0.22
CA PRO A 21 -6.27 13.28 -0.02
C PRO A 21 -7.03 12.08 -0.59
N LEU A 22 -7.86 11.48 0.26
CA LEU A 22 -8.85 10.47 -0.13
C LEU A 22 -10.04 11.19 -0.79
N LYS A 23 -10.34 10.84 -2.04
CA LYS A 23 -11.43 11.41 -2.83
C LYS A 23 -12.67 10.54 -2.85
N TYR A 24 -12.48 9.22 -2.74
CA TYR A 24 -13.56 8.25 -2.76
C TYR A 24 -13.22 7.04 -1.89
N VAL A 25 -14.23 6.50 -1.22
CA VAL A 25 -14.16 5.21 -0.55
C VAL A 25 -15.47 4.46 -0.74
N ASN A 26 -15.37 3.20 -1.15
CA ASN A 26 -16.46 2.24 -1.14
C ASN A 26 -16.07 1.07 -0.24
N VAL A 27 -17.03 0.57 0.54
CA VAL A 27 -16.82 -0.59 1.40
C VAL A 27 -17.97 -1.54 1.19
N GLU A 28 -17.65 -2.72 0.67
CA GLU A 28 -18.58 -3.82 0.50
C GLU A 28 -18.22 -4.92 1.49
N ALA A 29 -19.20 -5.37 2.26
CA ALA A 29 -19.00 -6.42 3.26
C ALA A 29 -20.02 -7.53 3.06
N TYR A 30 -19.53 -8.75 2.93
CA TYR A 30 -20.34 -9.95 2.87
C TYR A 30 -20.16 -10.78 4.14
N ILE A 31 -21.20 -10.81 4.98
CA ILE A 31 -21.15 -11.49 6.27
C ILE A 31 -21.78 -12.87 6.15
N LYS A 32 -21.03 -13.91 6.52
CA LYS A 32 -21.50 -15.29 6.55
C LYS A 32 -21.16 -15.95 7.88
N SER A 33 -22.20 -16.24 8.67
CA SER A 33 -22.08 -16.83 10.01
C SER A 33 -21.19 -15.99 10.94
N PHE A 34 -19.91 -16.36 11.09
CA PHE A 34 -18.95 -15.72 11.98
C PHE A 34 -17.76 -15.09 11.23
N ALA A 35 -17.81 -15.05 9.89
CA ALA A 35 -16.78 -14.43 9.06
C ALA A 35 -17.38 -13.28 8.23
N ALA A 36 -16.55 -12.29 7.93
CA ALA A 36 -16.87 -11.22 7.01
C ALA A 36 -15.81 -11.18 5.91
N ASP A 37 -16.27 -11.14 4.66
CA ASP A 37 -15.43 -10.85 3.50
C ASP A 37 -15.62 -9.37 3.15
N ILE A 38 -14.54 -8.60 3.13
CA ILE A 38 -14.60 -7.13 3.02
C ILE A 38 -13.76 -6.71 1.82
N THR A 39 -14.40 -6.03 0.88
CA THR A 39 -13.74 -5.33 -0.22
C THR A 39 -13.79 -3.84 0.03
N ILE A 40 -12.63 -3.18 -0.01
CA ILE A 40 -12.50 -1.74 0.17
C ILE A 40 -11.90 -1.19 -1.11
N GLU A 41 -12.59 -0.24 -1.73
CA GLU A 41 -12.05 0.53 -2.86
C GLU A 41 -11.77 1.95 -2.40
N GLN A 42 -10.58 2.47 -2.65
CA GLN A 42 -10.16 3.81 -2.27
C GLN A 42 -9.52 4.54 -3.45
N ILE A 43 -9.91 5.79 -3.66
CA ILE A 43 -9.28 6.65 -4.66
C ILE A 43 -8.60 7.81 -3.94
N PHE A 44 -7.28 7.89 -4.12
CA PHE A 44 -6.47 8.98 -3.61
C PHE A 44 -5.99 9.84 -4.78
N ARG A 45 -5.97 11.16 -4.61
CA ARG A 45 -5.48 12.07 -5.64
C ARG A 45 -4.30 12.88 -5.13
N ASN A 46 -3.22 12.92 -5.92
CA ASN A 46 -2.13 13.83 -5.67
C ASN A 46 -2.53 15.25 -6.09
N ASP A 47 -2.93 16.07 -5.13
CA ASP A 47 -3.25 17.48 -5.35
C ASP A 47 -2.00 18.38 -5.37
N GLU A 48 -0.80 17.81 -5.15
CA GLU A 48 0.46 18.54 -5.26
C GLU A 48 0.76 18.94 -6.71
N THR A 49 1.58 19.97 -6.87
CA THR A 49 2.09 20.42 -8.17
C THR A 49 3.23 19.55 -8.71
N LYS A 50 3.71 18.59 -7.92
CA LYS A 50 4.85 17.72 -8.25
C LYS A 50 4.51 16.24 -8.02
N PRO A 51 5.18 15.30 -8.72
CA PRO A 51 5.11 13.89 -8.39
C PRO A 51 5.54 13.61 -6.94
N ILE A 52 4.89 12.65 -6.30
CA ILE A 52 5.18 12.23 -4.93
C ILE A 52 5.47 10.73 -4.92
N GLU A 53 6.34 10.29 -4.01
CA GLU A 53 6.47 8.85 -3.72
C GLU A 53 5.44 8.50 -2.66
N ALA A 54 4.55 7.54 -2.94
CA ALA A 54 3.41 7.24 -2.09
C ALA A 54 3.48 5.85 -1.46
N VAL A 55 3.12 5.77 -0.18
CA VAL A 55 3.08 4.55 0.62
C VAL A 55 1.69 4.39 1.21
N TYR A 56 1.04 3.28 0.88
CA TYR A 56 -0.23 2.90 1.44
C TYR A 56 -0.01 2.24 2.81
N CYS A 57 -0.81 2.64 3.80
CA CYS A 57 -0.81 2.03 5.12
C CYS A 57 -2.27 1.71 5.50
N PHE A 58 -2.54 0.46 5.85
CA PHE A 58 -3.86 0.00 6.26
C PHE A 58 -3.76 -0.82 7.54
N PRO A 59 -4.46 -0.43 8.61
CA PRO A 59 -4.48 -1.23 9.83
C PRO A 59 -5.26 -2.52 9.58
N ILE A 60 -4.67 -3.66 9.92
CA ILE A 60 -5.33 -4.97 9.91
C ILE A 60 -5.53 -5.38 11.37
N GLU A 61 -6.76 -5.75 11.72
CA GLU A 61 -7.09 -6.39 13.00
C GLU A 61 -6.39 -7.75 13.13
N GLU A 62 -6.00 -8.14 14.34
CA GLU A 62 -5.28 -9.41 14.60
C GLU A 62 -5.98 -10.66 14.01
N GLN A 63 -7.31 -10.63 13.89
CA GLN A 63 -8.13 -11.73 13.37
C GLN A 63 -8.49 -11.60 11.88
N ALA A 64 -7.94 -10.61 11.18
CA ALA A 64 -8.18 -10.37 9.77
C ALA A 64 -6.92 -10.63 8.94
N ALA A 65 -7.11 -10.94 7.66
CA ALA A 65 -6.00 -11.10 6.71
C ALA A 65 -6.37 -10.46 5.38
N ILE A 66 -5.44 -9.70 4.80
CA ILE A 66 -5.55 -9.26 3.40
C ILE A 66 -5.12 -10.42 2.51
N TYR A 67 -6.04 -10.92 1.70
CA TYR A 67 -5.78 -12.01 0.75
C TYR A 67 -5.69 -11.55 -0.71
N SER A 68 -6.07 -10.29 -0.99
CA SER A 68 -5.99 -9.66 -2.31
C SER A 68 -5.69 -8.16 -2.14
N PHE A 69 -4.77 -7.64 -2.93
CA PHE A 69 -4.49 -6.21 -2.98
C PHE A 69 -4.08 -5.82 -4.40
N VAL A 70 -4.69 -4.74 -4.91
CA VAL A 70 -4.35 -4.16 -6.21
C VAL A 70 -4.21 -2.66 -6.03
N ALA A 71 -3.20 -2.05 -6.64
CA ALA A 71 -3.11 -0.60 -6.76
C ALA A 71 -2.89 -0.21 -8.22
N ARG A 72 -3.60 0.80 -8.72
CA ARG A 72 -3.53 1.29 -10.10
C ARG A 72 -3.23 2.78 -10.13
N ILE A 73 -2.24 3.16 -10.92
CA ILE A 73 -1.88 4.55 -11.21
C ILE A 73 -1.66 4.67 -12.72
N ASP A 74 -2.51 5.43 -13.41
CA ASP A 74 -2.53 5.47 -14.88
C ASP A 74 -2.56 4.04 -15.48
N ASP A 75 -1.59 3.68 -16.33
CA ASP A 75 -1.49 2.35 -16.96
C ASP A 75 -0.72 1.32 -16.10
N ARG A 76 -0.24 1.72 -14.92
CA ARG A 76 0.53 0.85 -14.02
C ARG A 76 -0.40 0.17 -13.02
N GLU A 77 -0.42 -1.15 -13.04
CA GLU A 77 -1.09 -1.99 -12.04
C GLU A 77 -0.06 -2.72 -11.17
N ILE A 78 -0.26 -2.67 -9.86
CA ILE A 78 0.52 -3.38 -8.85
C ILE A 78 -0.42 -4.40 -8.23
N VAL A 79 -0.21 -5.68 -8.53
CA VAL A 79 -0.97 -6.79 -7.96
C VAL A 79 -0.12 -7.47 -6.90
N ALA A 80 -0.60 -7.50 -5.65
CA ALA A 80 0.09 -8.25 -4.61
C ALA A 80 -0.13 -9.75 -4.83
N GLN A 81 0.97 -10.50 -4.96
CA GLN A 81 0.93 -11.96 -4.89
C GLN A 81 1.25 -12.37 -3.46
N LEU A 82 0.24 -12.90 -2.75
CA LEU A 82 0.44 -13.39 -1.39
C LEU A 82 1.04 -14.80 -1.46
N LYS A 83 2.19 -14.98 -0.82
CA LYS A 83 2.91 -16.27 -0.74
C LYS A 83 3.29 -16.57 0.70
N GLU A 84 3.64 -17.82 0.97
CA GLU A 84 4.21 -18.18 2.28
C GLU A 84 5.49 -17.37 2.53
N LYS A 85 5.73 -16.94 3.77
CA LYS A 85 6.82 -16.00 4.11
C LYS A 85 8.17 -16.44 3.54
N LYS A 86 8.53 -17.72 3.71
CA LYS A 86 9.82 -18.24 3.21
C LYS A 86 9.90 -18.24 1.69
N GLU A 87 8.81 -18.61 1.02
CA GLU A 87 8.71 -18.61 -0.43
C GLU A 87 8.86 -17.19 -1.01
N ALA A 88 8.14 -16.23 -0.43
CA ALA A 88 8.21 -14.81 -0.83
C ALA A 88 9.63 -14.24 -0.68
N GLN A 89 10.30 -14.53 0.44
CA GLN A 89 11.68 -14.10 0.69
C GLN A 89 12.67 -14.67 -0.33
N GLN A 90 12.50 -15.96 -0.65
CA GLN A 90 13.38 -16.64 -1.60
C GLN A 90 13.22 -16.07 -3.01
N GLU A 91 11.99 -15.93 -3.50
CA GLU A 91 11.72 -15.39 -4.83
C GLU A 91 12.16 -13.94 -4.98
N TYR A 92 11.96 -13.11 -3.95
CA TYR A 92 12.50 -11.74 -3.93
C TYR A 92 14.03 -11.74 -4.06
N SER A 93 14.72 -12.57 -3.28
CA SER A 93 16.18 -12.67 -3.30
C SER A 93 16.69 -13.13 -4.66
N ASP A 94 16.04 -14.12 -5.25
CA ASP A 94 16.37 -14.66 -6.57
C ASP A 94 16.14 -13.61 -7.67
N ALA A 95 15.03 -12.85 -7.59
CA ALA A 95 14.73 -11.77 -8.55
C ALA A 95 15.77 -10.65 -8.50
N LEU A 96 16.22 -10.25 -7.29
CA LEU A 96 17.30 -9.26 -7.14
C LEU A 96 18.63 -9.78 -7.71
N GLN A 97 18.98 -11.05 -7.47
CA GLN A 97 20.20 -11.65 -8.02
C GLN A 97 20.19 -11.69 -9.56
N GLN A 98 19.01 -11.84 -10.15
CA GLN A 98 18.81 -11.84 -11.61
C GLN A 98 18.76 -10.43 -12.21
N GLY A 99 18.84 -9.37 -11.41
CA GLY A 99 18.80 -7.99 -11.87
C GLY A 99 17.39 -7.46 -12.16
N HIS A 100 16.35 -8.17 -11.74
CA HIS A 100 14.97 -7.71 -11.85
C HIS A 100 14.60 -6.77 -10.70
N GLY A 101 13.73 -5.80 -10.97
CA GLY A 101 13.09 -5.02 -9.92
C GLY A 101 12.09 -5.91 -9.15
N ALA A 102 12.28 -6.04 -7.84
CA ALA A 102 11.41 -6.83 -6.98
C ALA A 102 10.91 -5.99 -5.80
N TYR A 103 9.69 -6.24 -5.36
CA TYR A 103 9.06 -5.59 -4.21
C TYR A 103 8.60 -6.67 -3.24
N LEU A 104 9.23 -6.75 -2.08
CA LEU A 104 8.81 -7.65 -1.01
C LEU A 104 8.09 -6.84 0.07
N LEU A 105 6.89 -7.29 0.41
CA LEU A 105 6.13 -6.78 1.53
C LEU A 105 6.12 -7.82 2.65
N GLU A 106 6.68 -7.47 3.80
CA GLU A 106 6.63 -8.28 5.02
C GLU A 106 5.98 -7.50 6.17
N GLN A 107 5.28 -8.22 7.04
CA GLN A 107 4.78 -7.66 8.30
C GLN A 107 5.97 -7.28 9.19
N ASP A 108 6.10 -6.00 9.52
CA ASP A 108 7.14 -5.50 10.43
C ASP A 108 6.87 -6.03 11.85
N GLU A 109 7.87 -6.68 12.46
CA GLU A 109 7.77 -7.25 13.82
C GLU A 109 7.39 -6.21 14.89
N LYS A 110 7.58 -4.91 14.62
CA LYS A 110 7.21 -3.79 15.50
C LYS A 110 5.86 -3.15 15.21
N PHE A 111 5.25 -3.43 14.05
CA PHE A 111 3.96 -2.86 13.62
C PHE A 111 3.02 -3.98 13.18
N GLN A 112 2.75 -4.92 14.10
CA GLN A 112 1.99 -6.14 13.84
C GLN A 112 0.61 -5.89 13.22
N ASP A 113 0.03 -4.71 13.44
CA ASP A 113 -1.33 -4.39 13.03
C ASP A 113 -1.40 -3.55 11.75
N ASN A 114 -0.30 -3.31 11.02
CA ASN A 114 -0.31 -2.46 9.82
C ASN A 114 0.21 -3.18 8.56
N PHE A 115 -0.63 -3.22 7.53
CA PHE A 115 -0.23 -3.50 6.16
C PHE A 115 0.33 -2.23 5.51
N ILE A 116 1.54 -2.33 4.93
CA ILE A 116 2.22 -1.18 4.31
C ILE A 116 2.60 -1.53 2.88
N MET A 117 2.10 -0.84 1.86
CA MET A 117 2.50 -1.11 0.47
C MET A 117 3.12 0.14 -0.16
N ASN A 118 4.31 0.02 -0.74
CA ASN A 118 4.85 1.09 -1.58
C ASN A 118 4.17 1.06 -2.96
N VAL A 119 3.35 2.07 -3.26
CA VAL A 119 2.72 2.21 -4.58
C VAL A 119 3.65 2.93 -5.58
N GLY A 120 4.73 3.53 -5.07
CA GLY A 120 5.74 4.23 -5.86
C GLY A 120 5.31 5.65 -6.24
N ALA A 121 5.84 6.12 -7.37
CA ALA A 121 5.58 7.48 -7.84
C ALA A 121 4.11 7.67 -8.26
N LEU A 122 3.43 8.62 -7.61
CA LEU A 122 2.12 9.13 -7.98
C LEU A 122 2.29 10.53 -8.61
N PRO A 123 2.07 10.69 -9.93
CA PRO A 123 2.28 11.96 -10.61
C PRO A 123 1.33 13.07 -10.13
N ALA A 124 1.71 14.33 -10.36
CA ALA A 124 0.89 15.49 -10.01
C ALA A 124 -0.49 15.45 -10.70
N GLY A 125 -1.55 15.67 -9.94
CA GLY A 125 -2.93 15.66 -10.43
C GLY A 125 -3.50 14.28 -10.77
N LYS A 126 -2.73 13.19 -10.57
CA LYS A 126 -3.17 11.81 -10.86
C LYS A 126 -3.80 11.13 -9.66
N GLU A 127 -4.53 10.07 -9.97
CA GLU A 127 -5.24 9.24 -8.99
C GLU A 127 -4.57 7.87 -8.82
N CYS A 128 -4.57 7.40 -7.59
CA CYS A 128 -4.21 6.05 -7.20
C CYS A 128 -5.49 5.35 -6.75
N HIS A 129 -5.89 4.32 -7.49
CA HIS A 129 -7.01 3.46 -7.15
C HIS A 129 -6.46 2.24 -6.43
N ILE A 130 -6.97 1.98 -5.24
CA ILE A 130 -6.60 0.83 -4.40
C ILE A 130 -7.86 0.02 -4.16
#